data_AF-W7SK80-F1
#
_entry.id   AF-W7SK80-F1
#
_cell.length_a   1.000
_cell.length_b   1.000
_cell.length_c   1.000
_cell.angle_alpha   90.00
_cell.angle_beta   90.00
_cell.angle_gamma   90.00
#
_symmetry.space_group_name_H-M   'P 1'
#
loop_
_entity.id
_entity.type
_entity.pdbx_description
1 polymer ?
#
loop_
_entity_poly.entity_id
_entity_poly.type
_entity_poly.pdbx_seq_one_letter_code
_entity_poly.pdbx_strand_id
1 'polypeptide(L)'
;MTLHPFSVAPFIAHLKAAHLEESLGQQVTDALNTDQYIKTHTVLIENMLTPILNGDADQTVKDVLSPLLAHLKAAHLDESLGQQVTDLLNVDQYVKTHTVLVENMLEPVFNQLTC
;
A
#
# COMPACT_ATOMS: atom_id res chain seq x y z
N MET A 1 25.22 2.19 10.63
CA MET A 1 23.82 2.63 10.50
C MET A 1 23.03 1.38 10.17
N THR A 2 22.40 0.77 11.16
CA THR A 2 21.69 -0.50 10.97
C THR A 2 20.40 -0.17 10.23
N LEU A 3 20.33 -0.56 8.94
CA LEU A 3 19.07 -0.54 8.20
C LEU A 3 18.06 -1.34 9.05
N HIS A 4 16.88 -0.77 9.34
CA HIS A 4 15.76 -1.53 9.89
C HIS A 4 14.88 -1.99 8.72
N PRO A 5 15.14 -3.17 8.11
CA PRO A 5 14.38 -3.67 6.96
C PRO A 5 12.94 -4.10 7.27
N PHE A 6 12.35 -3.74 8.42
CA PHE A 6 11.21 -4.45 8.99
C PHE A 6 9.83 -3.80 8.80
N SER A 7 9.72 -2.53 8.40
CA SER A 7 8.39 -1.88 8.28
C SER A 7 7.70 -2.09 6.93
N VAL A 8 8.45 -2.30 5.85
CA VAL A 8 7.91 -2.47 4.48
C VAL A 8 7.76 -3.94 4.07
N ALA A 9 8.31 -4.88 4.86
CA ALA A 9 8.21 -6.30 4.57
C ALA A 9 6.75 -6.81 4.47
N PRO A 10 5.80 -6.39 5.34
CA PRO A 10 4.39 -6.76 5.19
C PRO A 10 3.80 -6.28 3.87
N PHE A 11 4.16 -5.06 3.44
CA PHE A 11 3.71 -4.48 2.17
C PHE A 11 4.24 -5.24 0.96
N ILE A 12 5.54 -5.53 0.93
CA ILE A 12 6.15 -6.27 -0.17
C ILE A 12 5.58 -7.69 -0.24
N ALA A 13 5.35 -8.33 0.90
CA ALA A 13 4.72 -9.65 0.93
C ALA A 13 3.29 -9.60 0.38
N HIS A 14 2.50 -8.60 0.76
CA HIS A 14 1.15 -8.40 0.24
C HIS A 14 1.15 -8.10 -1.25
N LEU A 15 1.96 -7.14 -1.71
CA LEU A 15 2.07 -6.77 -3.12
C LEU A 15 2.42 -8.01 -3.97
N LYS A 16 3.39 -8.80 -3.51
CA LYS A 16 3.81 -10.02 -4.19
C LYS A 16 2.65 -11.02 -4.27
N ALA A 17 2.03 -11.36 -3.14
CA ALA A 17 0.98 -12.37 -3.11
C ALA A 17 -0.29 -11.92 -3.85
N ALA A 18 -0.82 -10.75 -3.50
CA ALA A 18 -2.15 -10.29 -3.93
C ALA A 18 -2.16 -9.60 -5.31
N HIS A 19 -1.03 -9.07 -5.78
CA HIS A 19 -1.02 -8.29 -7.03
C HIS A 19 -0.07 -8.82 -8.10
N LEU A 20 0.99 -9.56 -7.74
CA LEU A 20 1.95 -10.10 -8.70
C LEU A 20 1.78 -11.61 -8.96
N GLU A 21 1.41 -12.39 -7.95
CA GLU A 21 1.23 -13.84 -8.05
C GLU A 21 -0.21 -14.24 -8.39
N GLU A 22 -1.20 -13.45 -7.98
CA GLU A 22 -2.61 -13.69 -8.28
C GLU A 22 -2.99 -13.23 -9.69
N SER A 23 -3.80 -14.06 -10.38
CA SER A 23 -4.39 -13.68 -11.66
C SER A 23 -5.39 -12.52 -11.50
N LEU A 24 -5.55 -11.70 -12.54
CA LEU A 24 -6.49 -10.58 -12.53
C LEU A 24 -7.93 -10.99 -12.16
N GLY A 25 -8.40 -12.16 -12.63
CA GLY A 25 -9.74 -12.66 -12.28
C GLY A 25 -9.90 -13.01 -10.80
N GLN A 26 -8.82 -13.47 -10.17
CA GLN A 26 -8.78 -13.74 -8.73
C GLN A 26 -8.79 -12.42 -7.94
N GLN A 27 -7.97 -11.45 -8.33
CA GLN A 27 -7.96 -10.11 -7.72
C GLN A 27 -9.34 -9.43 -7.76
N VAL A 28 -10.08 -9.57 -8.87
CA VAL A 28 -11.47 -9.09 -8.96
C VAL A 28 -12.40 -9.85 -8.01
N THR A 29 -12.25 -11.17 -7.91
CA THR A 29 -13.05 -12.00 -6.99
C THR A 29 -12.81 -11.60 -5.54
N ASP A 30 -11.55 -11.35 -5.16
CA ASP A 30 -11.18 -10.92 -3.82
C ASP A 30 -11.69 -9.51 -3.51
N ALA A 31 -11.63 -8.58 -4.47
CA ALA A 31 -12.22 -7.25 -4.33
C ALA A 31 -13.75 -7.27 -4.16
N LEU A 32 -14.44 -8.20 -4.85
CA LEU A 32 -15.88 -8.41 -4.70
C LEU A 32 -16.26 -9.05 -3.35
N ASN A 33 -15.32 -9.71 -2.67
CA ASN A 33 -15.46 -10.07 -1.25
C ASN A 33 -15.07 -8.88 -0.36
N THR A 34 -15.91 -7.84 -0.41
CA THR A 34 -15.60 -6.51 0.12
C THR A 34 -15.21 -6.50 1.61
N ASP A 35 -15.82 -7.33 2.45
CA ASP A 35 -15.47 -7.43 3.88
C ASP A 35 -14.03 -7.93 4.07
N GLN A 36 -13.68 -9.04 3.41
CA GLN A 36 -12.34 -9.60 3.50
C GLN A 36 -11.30 -8.68 2.84
N TYR A 37 -11.64 -8.06 1.72
CA TYR A 37 -10.79 -7.09 1.05
C TYR A 37 -10.44 -5.93 1.99
N ILE A 38 -11.45 -5.28 2.60
CA ILE A 38 -11.27 -4.17 3.53
C ILE A 38 -10.44 -4.61 4.73
N LYS A 39 -10.76 -5.77 5.31
CA LYS A 39 -10.05 -6.30 6.48
C LYS A 39 -8.57 -6.55 6.20
N THR A 40 -8.25 -7.22 5.09
CA THR A 40 -6.86 -7.52 4.70
C THR A 40 -6.04 -6.24 4.56
N HIS A 41 -6.57 -5.23 3.87
CA HIS A 41 -5.87 -3.97 3.64
C HIS A 41 -5.77 -3.12 4.92
N THR A 42 -6.82 -3.10 5.76
CA THR A 42 -6.78 -2.38 7.04
C THR A 42 -5.72 -2.96 7.98
N VAL A 43 -5.64 -4.29 8.10
CA VAL A 43 -4.61 -4.97 8.91
C VAL A 43 -3.22 -4.74 8.33
N LEU A 44 -3.07 -4.74 7.00
CA LEU A 44 -1.80 -4.41 6.37
C LEU A 44 -1.33 -3.00 6.76
N ILE A 45 -2.20 -2.01 6.64
CA ILE A 45 -1.92 -0.61 7.00
C ILE A 45 -1.56 -0.49 8.48
N GLU A 46 -2.32 -1.14 9.36
CA GLU A 46 -2.05 -1.15 10.80
C GLU A 46 -0.65 -1.70 11.11
N ASN A 47 -0.28 -2.84 10.50
CA ASN A 47 1.05 -3.43 10.65
C ASN A 47 2.16 -2.50 10.13
N MET A 48 1.92 -1.82 9.00
CA MET A 48 2.87 -0.87 8.43
C MET A 48 3.04 0.38 9.30
N LEU A 49 1.98 0.86 9.94
CA LEU A 49 2.01 2.04 10.81
C LEU A 49 2.47 1.75 12.23
N THR A 50 2.45 0.49 12.69
CA THR A 50 2.85 0.09 14.04
C THR A 50 4.21 0.66 14.47
N PRO A 51 5.29 0.59 13.66
CA PRO A 51 6.58 1.20 14.03
C PRO A 51 6.51 2.73 14.20
N ILE A 52 5.68 3.41 13.41
CA ILE A 52 5.46 4.86 13.55
C ILE A 52 4.72 5.16 14.84
N LEU A 53 3.64 4.42 15.11
CA LEU A 53 2.78 4.62 16.28
C LEU A 53 3.50 4.32 17.59
N ASN A 54 4.45 3.37 17.59
CA ASN A 54 5.28 3.05 18.74
C ASN A 54 6.44 4.04 18.96
N GLY A 55 6.67 4.96 18.01
CA GLY A 55 7.80 5.90 18.06
C GLY A 55 9.15 5.29 17.65
N ASP A 56 9.15 4.06 17.15
CA ASP A 56 10.34 3.29 16.78
C ASP A 56 10.79 3.54 15.33
N ALA A 57 9.97 4.22 14.52
CA ALA A 57 10.26 4.49 13.12
C ALA A 57 11.34 5.58 12.92
N ASP A 58 12.41 5.22 12.21
CA ASP A 58 13.37 6.19 11.69
C ASP A 58 12.77 7.05 10.55
N GLN A 59 13.53 8.04 10.08
CA GLN A 59 13.06 8.95 9.03
C GLN A 59 12.80 8.23 7.71
N THR A 60 13.60 7.23 7.35
CA THR A 60 13.40 6.43 6.13
C THR A 60 12.05 5.75 6.13
N VAL A 61 11.68 5.15 7.26
CA VAL A 61 10.38 4.48 7.41
C VAL A 61 9.23 5.48 7.26
N LYS A 62 9.36 6.68 7.83
CA LYS A 62 8.36 7.75 7.69
C LYS A 62 8.23 8.19 6.24
N ASP A 63 9.35 8.35 5.54
CA ASP A 63 9.37 8.77 4.13
C ASP A 63 8.76 7.71 3.21
N VAL A 64 9.06 6.43 3.44
CA VAL A 64 8.48 5.28 2.70
C VAL A 64 6.97 5.19 2.90
N LEU A 65 6.46 5.48 4.10
CA LEU A 65 5.04 5.34 4.44
C LEU A 65 4.20 6.59 4.12
N SER A 66 4.84 7.74 3.90
CA SER A 66 4.14 9.00 3.63
C SER A 66 3.24 8.93 2.37
N PRO A 67 3.68 8.38 1.22
CA PRO A 67 2.83 8.24 0.04
C PRO A 67 1.61 7.35 0.29
N LEU A 68 1.77 6.26 1.05
CA LEU A 68 0.67 5.38 1.42
C LEU A 68 -0.37 6.12 2.26
N LEU A 69 0.07 6.85 3.29
CA LEU A 69 -0.83 7.64 4.14
C LEU A 69 -1.61 8.69 3.33
N ALA A 70 -0.93 9.36 2.39
CA ALA A 70 -1.58 10.32 1.49
C ALA A 70 -2.63 9.64 0.59
N HIS A 71 -2.30 8.46 0.03
CA HIS A 71 -3.23 7.68 -0.79
C HIS A 71 -4.45 7.23 0.00
N LEU A 72 -4.27 6.65 1.20
CA LEU A 72 -5.38 6.21 2.04
C LEU A 72 -6.32 7.36 2.38
N LYS A 73 -5.75 8.52 2.72
CA LYS A 73 -6.53 9.72 2.98
C LYS A 73 -7.35 10.11 1.74
N ALA A 74 -6.71 10.24 0.58
CA ALA A 74 -7.37 10.73 -0.62
C ALA A 74 -8.39 9.73 -1.18
N ALA A 75 -7.99 8.47 -1.38
CA ALA A 75 -8.74 7.47 -2.13
C ALA A 75 -9.71 6.65 -1.26
N HIS A 76 -9.51 6.58 0.06
CA HIS A 76 -10.34 5.71 0.91
C HIS A 76 -11.07 6.43 2.04
N LEU A 77 -10.56 7.55 2.53
CA LEU A 77 -11.17 8.31 3.62
C LEU A 77 -11.94 9.54 3.14
N ASP A 78 -11.37 10.30 2.20
CA ASP A 78 -11.98 11.52 1.68
C ASP A 78 -12.95 11.24 0.51
N GLU A 79 -12.89 10.04 -0.06
CA GLU A 79 -13.68 9.64 -1.22
C GLU A 79 -14.87 8.74 -0.85
N SER A 80 -16.03 8.99 -1.47
CA SER A 80 -17.23 8.19 -1.23
C SER A 80 -17.09 6.75 -1.76
N LEU A 81 -17.76 5.79 -1.11
CA LEU A 81 -17.75 4.39 -1.54
C LEU A 81 -18.16 4.18 -3.02
N GLY A 82 -19.12 4.98 -3.52
CA GLY A 82 -19.55 4.87 -4.92
C GLY A 82 -18.48 5.30 -5.92
N GLN A 83 -17.66 6.28 -5.54
CA GLN A 83 -16.52 6.72 -6.35
C GLN A 83 -15.39 5.69 -6.27
N GLN A 84 -15.11 5.12 -5.09
CA GLN A 84 -14.12 4.04 -4.94
C GLN A 84 -14.44 2.83 -5.82
N VAL A 85 -15.72 2.46 -5.92
CA VAL A 85 -16.18 1.40 -6.84
C VAL A 85 -15.99 1.82 -8.31
N THR A 86 -16.27 3.08 -8.65
CA THR A 86 -16.07 3.60 -10.01
C THR A 86 -14.60 3.55 -10.41
N ASP A 87 -13.71 3.93 -9.50
CA ASP A 87 -12.26 3.90 -9.67
C ASP A 87 -11.74 2.47 -9.84
N LEU A 88 -12.23 1.53 -9.03
CA LEU A 88 -11.93 0.10 -9.15
C LEU A 88 -12.36 -0.47 -10.52
N LEU A 89 -13.52 -0.04 -11.04
CA LEU A 89 -14.02 -0.48 -12.34
C LEU A 89 -13.23 0.12 -13.52
N ASN A 90 -12.49 1.19 -13.31
CA ASN A 90 -11.48 1.69 -14.25
C ASN A 90 -10.13 1.00 -14.01
N VAL A 91 -10.08 -0.29 -14.38
CA VAL A 91 -8.97 -1.20 -14.04
C VAL A 91 -7.59 -0.66 -14.46
N ASP A 92 -7.46 -0.05 -15.65
CA ASP A 92 -6.18 0.51 -16.11
C ASP A 92 -5.69 1.62 -15.18
N GLN A 93 -6.57 2.57 -14.87
CA GLN A 93 -6.23 3.67 -13.97
C GLN A 93 -5.99 3.18 -12.54
N TYR A 94 -6.79 2.22 -12.06
CA TYR A 94 -6.60 1.61 -10.74
C TYR A 94 -5.21 0.99 -10.62
N VAL A 95 -4.81 0.15 -11.59
CA VAL A 95 -3.49 -0.50 -11.61
C VAL A 95 -2.37 0.54 -11.70
N LYS A 96 -2.53 1.56 -12.55
CA LYS A 96 -1.54 2.62 -12.71
C LYS A 96 -1.34 3.42 -11.42
N THR A 97 -2.43 3.84 -10.77
CA THR A 97 -2.39 4.59 -9.52
C THR A 97 -1.65 3.80 -8.43
N HIS A 98 -1.95 2.51 -8.29
CA HIS A 98 -1.32 1.66 -7.27
C HIS A 98 0.15 1.33 -7.61
N THR A 99 0.49 1.17 -8.88
CA THR A 99 1.89 1.01 -9.32
C THR A 99 2.71 2.25 -8.97
N VAL A 100 2.22 3.44 -9.31
CA VAL A 100 2.89 4.70 -8.99
C VAL A 100 3.00 4.92 -7.48
N LEU A 101 1.99 4.51 -6.71
CA LEU A 101 2.07 4.54 -5.24
C LEU A 101 3.26 3.69 -4.75
N VAL A 102 3.38 2.45 -5.21
CA VAL A 102 4.51 1.56 -4.85
C VAL A 102 5.85 2.20 -5.25
N GLU A 103 5.94 2.76 -6.45
CA GLU A 103 7.16 3.44 -6.92
C GLU A 103 7.56 4.58 -5.99
N ASN A 104 6.61 5.46 -5.64
CA ASN A 104 6.85 6.58 -4.72
C ASN A 104 7.24 6.10 -3.31
N MET A 105 6.67 4.99 -2.83
CA MET A 105 7.04 4.40 -1.54
C MET A 105 8.47 3.84 -1.55
N LEU A 106 8.95 3.33 -2.69
CA LEU A 106 10.29 2.76 -2.83
C LEU A 106 11.37 3.80 -3.17
N GLU A 107 11.00 4.98 -3.66
CA GLU A 107 11.93 6.06 -4.01
C GLU A 107 12.91 6.41 -2.87
N PRO A 108 12.49 6.57 -1.59
CA PRO A 108 13.42 6.85 -0.49
C PRO A 108 14.47 5.73 -0.30
N VAL A 109 14.09 4.47 -0.56
CA VAL A 109 15.00 3.32 -0.47
C VAL A 109 16.02 3.36 -1.59
N PHE A 110 15.60 3.64 -2.83
CA PHE A 110 16.51 3.72 -3.97
C PHE A 110 17.50 4.89 -3.84
N ASN A 111 17.05 6.03 -3.31
CA ASN A 111 17.92 7.17 -3.03
C ASN A 111 19.04 6.83 -2.03
N GLN A 112 18.77 5.95 -1.06
CA GLN A 112 19.81 5.47 -0.12
C GLN A 112 20.79 4.47 -0.74
N LEU A 113 20.36 3.69 -1.72
CA LEU A 113 21.20 2.69 -2.40
C LEU A 113 22.09 3.29 -3.49
N THR A 114 21.78 4.50 -3.95
CA THR A 114 22.50 5.19 -5.04
C THR A 114 23.42 6.32 -4.56
N CYS A 115 23.56 6.49 -3.24
CA CYS A 115 24.48 7.42 -2.58
C CYS A 115 25.73 6.72 -2.04
#